data_AF-A0A8D8YJY5-F1
#
_entry.id   AF-A0A8D8YJY5-F1
#
_cell.length_a   1.000
_cell.length_b   1.000
_cell.length_c   1.000
_cell.angle_alpha   90.00
_cell.angle_beta   90.00
_cell.angle_gamma   90.00
#
_symmetry.space_group_name_H-M   'P 1'
#
loop_
_entity.id
_entity.type
_entity.pdbx_description
1 polymer ?
#
loop_
_entity_poly.entity_id
_entity_poly.type
_entity_poly.pdbx_seq_one_letter_code
_entity_poly.pdbx_strand_id
1 'polypeptide(L)'
;MCALKGRDEDNCQNYIRILSRMENNRLLVCGTNSFKPLCREYEIKTGAYTLEKEKAGQAMCPYDPNHNSTAIFVDNELYTGTVADFSGMDPIIYREPLQTEQYDSMSLNAPNFVSSLTHSDFVYFFFRETAVEFINCGKAVFSRVARVCKLDRGGPHRFRNRWTSFLKSRLNCSVPGDFPFYFDEIQSTSDLIQGVYGGKEASLVYGVFTTPTNSITGSAVCAFSLQTISDTFEGNFKEQSELNSNWLPVQSAKVPDPRPGQCVNDSRTLPDLTLNFIKTHSLMDESVPAFFGHPILIETSTNYRFTQIAVDPQIKTPSGKLYDVIFIGTDDGKVLKAVNAVSADSPEKVSSVLIEELEVFSTRAPVVNLKIVRTSHSQEGRLVVVTGGEVVSLALHRCSKVTTCG
;
A
#
# COMPACT_ATOMS: atom_id res chain seq x y z
N MET A 1 -7.08 -15.58 28.18
CA MET A 1 -7.77 -14.28 28.02
C MET A 1 -8.29 -14.08 26.58
N CYS A 2 -7.48 -14.34 25.55
CA CYS A 2 -7.93 -14.31 24.14
C CYS A 2 -9.11 -15.26 23.87
N ALA A 3 -8.97 -16.55 24.16
CA ALA A 3 -10.05 -17.53 23.99
C ALA A 3 -11.31 -17.21 24.82
N LEU A 4 -11.14 -16.63 26.02
CA LEU A 4 -12.26 -16.18 26.86
C LEU A 4 -13.08 -15.05 26.23
N LYS A 5 -12.50 -14.31 25.27
CA LYS A 5 -13.18 -13.27 24.48
C LYS A 5 -13.76 -13.82 23.16
N GLY A 6 -13.83 -15.15 23.01
CA GLY A 6 -14.48 -15.82 21.87
C GLY A 6 -13.65 -15.90 20.59
N ARG A 7 -12.32 -15.83 20.68
CA ARG A 7 -11.41 -16.03 19.54
C ARG A 7 -10.93 -17.47 19.47
N ASP A 8 -10.68 -17.96 18.26
CA ASP A 8 -10.18 -19.31 18.02
C ASP A 8 -8.79 -19.54 18.61
N GLU A 9 -8.50 -20.78 18.99
CA GLU A 9 -7.22 -21.15 19.61
C GLU A 9 -6.02 -20.87 18.69
N ASP A 10 -6.18 -21.12 17.38
CA ASP A 10 -5.18 -20.81 16.37
C ASP A 10 -4.90 -19.31 16.30
N ASN A 11 -5.94 -18.46 16.33
CA ASN A 11 -5.78 -17.01 16.30
C ASN A 11 -5.19 -16.46 17.62
N CYS A 12 -5.27 -17.22 18.71
CA CYS A 12 -4.76 -16.85 20.03
C CYS A 12 -3.26 -17.12 20.25
N GLN A 13 -2.45 -17.07 19.20
CA GLN A 13 -0.98 -17.17 19.26
C GLN A 13 -0.30 -15.81 19.12
N ASN A 14 1.03 -15.79 19.15
CA ASN A 14 1.83 -14.60 18.85
C ASN A 14 2.29 -14.60 17.39
N TYR A 15 1.55 -13.89 16.53
CA TYR A 15 1.90 -13.72 15.13
C TYR A 15 2.78 -12.48 14.98
N ILE A 16 3.99 -12.64 14.46
CA ILE A 16 4.88 -11.52 14.18
C ILE A 16 4.38 -10.79 12.94
N ARG A 17 4.08 -9.50 13.07
CA ARG A 17 3.49 -8.67 12.00
C ARG A 17 4.38 -7.53 11.58
N ILE A 18 5.33 -7.14 12.43
CA ILE A 18 6.30 -6.08 12.13
C ILE A 18 7.68 -6.60 12.48
N LEU A 19 8.58 -6.46 11.52
CA LEU A 19 10.00 -6.74 11.65
C LEU A 19 10.74 -5.62 10.93
N SER A 20 11.50 -4.80 11.66
CA SER A 20 12.22 -3.67 11.08
C SER A 20 13.62 -3.56 11.68
N ARG A 21 14.62 -3.40 10.81
CA ARG A 21 15.99 -3.14 11.23
C ARG A 21 16.12 -1.67 11.58
N MET A 22 16.61 -1.40 12.78
CA MET A 22 16.90 -0.07 13.27
C MET A 22 18.40 0.23 13.10
N GLU A 23 18.80 1.46 13.37
CA GLU A 23 20.20 1.83 13.48
C GLU A 23 20.93 1.05 14.59
N ASN A 24 22.27 1.05 14.55
CA ASN A 24 23.12 0.44 15.58
C ASN A 24 22.88 -1.07 15.80
N ASN A 25 22.56 -1.81 14.73
CA ASN A 25 22.29 -3.26 14.79
C ASN A 25 21.15 -3.62 15.77
N ARG A 26 20.15 -2.76 15.89
CA ARG A 26 18.94 -3.05 16.67
C ARG A 26 17.83 -3.55 15.74
N LEU A 27 16.88 -4.29 16.31
CA LEU A 27 15.76 -4.89 15.61
C LEU A 27 14.47 -4.61 16.37
N LEU A 28 13.51 -3.99 15.69
CA LEU A 28 12.17 -3.81 16.20
C LEU A 28 11.29 -4.97 15.73
N VAL A 29 10.67 -5.66 16.68
CA VAL A 29 9.76 -6.78 16.44
C VAL A 29 8.44 -6.51 17.15
N CYS A 30 7.32 -6.53 16.42
CA CYS A 30 6.00 -6.48 17.03
C CYS A 30 5.16 -7.68 16.62
N GLY A 31 4.40 -8.20 17.57
CA GLY A 31 3.50 -9.33 17.36
C GLY A 31 2.14 -9.13 18.02
N THR A 32 1.15 -9.90 17.55
CA THR A 32 -0.24 -9.85 18.04
C THR A 32 -0.36 -10.27 19.50
N ASN A 33 0.54 -11.16 19.95
CA ASN A 33 0.63 -11.69 21.31
C ASN A 33 -0.76 -12.06 21.88
N SER A 34 -1.48 -12.94 21.17
CA SER A 34 -2.80 -13.42 21.53
C SER A 34 -3.81 -12.28 21.73
N PHE A 35 -3.96 -11.41 20.73
CA PHE A 35 -4.80 -10.20 20.78
C PHE A 35 -4.45 -9.25 21.94
N LYS A 36 -3.16 -9.17 22.29
CA LYS A 36 -2.61 -8.15 23.20
C LYS A 36 -1.25 -7.68 22.66
N PRO A 37 -1.26 -6.85 21.61
CA PRO A 37 -0.07 -6.57 20.83
C PRO A 37 1.08 -6.00 21.67
N LEU A 38 2.30 -6.46 21.39
CA LEU A 38 3.52 -6.04 22.06
C LEU A 38 4.62 -5.78 21.03
N CYS A 39 5.45 -4.77 21.31
CA CYS A 39 6.64 -4.45 20.54
C CYS A 39 7.88 -4.59 21.42
N ARG A 40 8.94 -5.17 20.85
CA ARG A 40 10.23 -5.40 21.50
C ARG A 40 11.36 -4.88 20.63
N GLU A 41 12.33 -4.24 21.25
CA GLU A 41 13.59 -3.82 20.62
C GLU A 41 14.69 -4.77 21.09
N TYR A 42 15.37 -5.38 20.14
CA TYR A 42 16.48 -6.31 20.37
C TYR A 42 17.79 -5.73 19.84
N GLU A 43 18.87 -5.90 20.59
CA GLU A 43 20.23 -5.66 20.10
C GLU A 43 20.79 -6.94 19.49
N ILE A 44 21.42 -6.84 18.32
CA ILE A 44 22.05 -7.96 17.62
C ILE A 44 23.54 -8.00 17.98
N LYS A 45 23.94 -8.96 18.82
CA LYS A 45 25.33 -9.20 19.22
C LYS A 45 25.80 -10.57 18.72
N THR A 46 26.75 -10.61 17.79
CA THR A 46 27.47 -11.83 17.33
C THR A 46 26.66 -13.14 17.39
N GLY A 47 25.51 -13.18 16.68
CA GLY A 47 24.66 -14.36 16.58
C GLY A 47 23.61 -14.53 17.70
N ALA A 48 23.54 -13.63 18.67
CA ALA A 48 22.55 -13.57 19.73
C ALA A 48 21.70 -12.30 19.65
N TYR A 49 20.46 -12.40 20.14
CA TYR A 49 19.51 -11.28 20.25
C TYR A 49 19.25 -11.00 21.73
N THR A 50 19.60 -9.82 22.22
CA THR A 50 19.34 -9.41 23.60
C THR A 50 18.19 -8.40 23.64
N LEU A 51 17.15 -8.69 24.40
CA LEU A 51 16.02 -7.78 24.60
C LEU A 51 16.48 -6.54 25.35
N GLU A 52 16.25 -5.35 24.79
CA GLU A 52 16.58 -4.08 25.43
C GLU A 52 15.35 -3.36 25.95
N LYS A 53 14.26 -3.34 25.17
CA LYS A 53 13.05 -2.60 25.50
C LYS A 53 11.81 -3.38 25.11
N GLU A 54 10.77 -3.29 25.93
CA GLU A 54 9.43 -3.78 25.65
C GLU A 54 8.43 -2.64 25.83
N LYS A 55 7.48 -2.50 24.90
CA LYS A 55 6.39 -1.54 24.99
C LYS A 55 5.08 -2.13 24.47
N ALA A 56 3.97 -1.53 24.89
CA ALA A 56 2.66 -1.87 24.36
C ALA A 56 2.64 -1.63 22.83
N GLY A 57 2.09 -2.61 22.08
CA GLY A 57 1.96 -2.54 20.64
C GLY A 57 0.64 -1.95 20.15
N GLN A 58 -0.17 -1.35 21.04
CA GLN A 58 -1.45 -0.72 20.68
C GLN A 58 -1.21 0.37 19.62
N ALA A 59 -2.07 0.43 18.60
CA ALA A 59 -1.93 1.28 17.41
C ALA A 59 -0.68 1.02 16.53
N MET A 60 0.27 0.19 16.99
CA MET A 60 1.46 -0.18 16.22
C MET A 60 1.28 -1.51 15.50
N CYS A 61 0.75 -2.52 16.18
CA CYS A 61 0.61 -3.89 15.69
C CYS A 61 -0.85 -4.33 15.80
N PRO A 62 -1.41 -5.04 14.80
CA PRO A 62 -2.79 -5.50 14.85
C PRO A 62 -3.03 -6.48 16.00
N TYR A 63 -4.29 -6.56 16.45
CA TYR A 63 -4.75 -7.54 17.43
C TYR A 63 -4.99 -8.91 16.79
N ASP A 64 -5.68 -8.91 15.64
CA ASP A 64 -6.05 -10.11 14.88
C ASP A 64 -4.97 -10.40 13.82
N PRO A 65 -4.46 -11.64 13.71
CA PRO A 65 -3.46 -11.99 12.70
C PRO A 65 -3.95 -11.87 11.26
N ASN A 66 -5.26 -11.91 11.03
CA ASN A 66 -5.87 -11.77 9.70
C ASN A 66 -6.15 -10.31 9.33
N HIS A 67 -5.91 -9.37 10.26
CA HIS A 67 -6.15 -7.95 10.00
C HIS A 67 -5.08 -7.35 9.09
N ASN A 68 -5.53 -6.76 7.99
CA ASN A 68 -4.66 -6.06 7.04
C ASN A 68 -4.06 -4.82 7.69
N SER A 69 -2.73 -4.81 7.76
CA SER A 69 -1.96 -3.77 8.41
C SER A 69 -0.65 -3.58 7.66
N THR A 70 -0.09 -2.38 7.76
CA THR A 70 1.21 -2.07 7.19
C THR A 70 2.03 -1.26 8.18
N ALA A 71 3.35 -1.37 8.08
CA ALA A 71 4.27 -0.61 8.90
C ALA A 71 5.54 -0.30 8.12
N ILE A 72 6.06 0.91 8.34
CA ILE A 72 7.36 1.34 7.82
C ILE A 72 8.13 2.07 8.92
N PHE A 73 9.41 1.72 9.06
CA PHE A 73 10.32 2.35 10.01
C PHE A 73 11.25 3.28 9.23
N VAL A 74 11.15 4.59 9.48
CA VAL A 74 11.93 5.63 8.79
C VAL A 74 12.27 6.75 9.76
N ASP A 75 13.48 7.30 9.65
CA ASP A 75 13.97 8.39 10.51
C ASP A 75 13.84 8.10 12.02
N ASN A 76 14.09 6.84 12.39
CA ASN A 76 13.96 6.31 13.75
C ASN A 76 12.53 6.38 14.34
N GLU A 77 11.53 6.55 13.50
CA GLU A 77 10.11 6.56 13.85
C GLU A 77 9.38 5.42 13.15
N LEU A 78 8.42 4.80 13.85
CA LEU A 78 7.54 3.78 13.29
C LEU A 78 6.23 4.42 12.86
N TYR A 79 5.90 4.25 11.58
CA TYR A 79 4.64 4.65 10.97
C TYR A 79 3.81 3.39 10.72
N THR A 80 2.57 3.37 11.20
CA THR A 80 1.71 2.17 11.13
C THR A 80 0.32 2.53 10.63
N GLY A 81 -0.25 1.65 9.81
CA GLY A 81 -1.68 1.63 9.47
C GLY A 81 -2.27 0.33 9.99
N THR A 82 -3.13 0.41 11.00
CA THR A 82 -3.71 -0.77 11.69
C THR A 82 -4.98 -0.36 12.45
N VAL A 83 -5.37 -1.11 13.48
CA VAL A 83 -6.45 -0.80 14.41
C VAL A 83 -5.93 -0.58 15.84
N ALA A 84 -6.57 0.33 16.57
CA ALA A 84 -6.21 0.70 17.94
C ALA A 84 -6.90 -0.14 19.02
N ASP A 85 -7.89 -0.95 18.66
CA ASP A 85 -8.76 -1.64 19.60
C ASP A 85 -8.94 -3.14 19.28
N PHE A 86 -9.45 -3.90 20.26
CA PHE A 86 -9.62 -5.35 20.15
C PHE A 86 -10.70 -5.75 19.13
N SER A 87 -11.72 -4.91 18.90
CA SER A 87 -12.81 -5.22 17.97
C SER A 87 -12.44 -4.92 16.52
N GLY A 88 -11.40 -4.11 16.29
CA GLY A 88 -10.99 -3.68 14.96
C GLY A 88 -11.87 -2.57 14.37
N MET A 89 -12.57 -1.83 15.24
CA MET A 89 -13.50 -0.75 14.86
C MET A 89 -12.85 0.64 14.87
N ASP A 90 -11.66 0.78 15.45
CA ASP A 90 -10.92 2.05 15.51
C ASP A 90 -9.68 1.99 14.59
N PRO A 91 -9.84 2.15 13.26
CA PRO A 91 -8.72 2.17 12.33
C PRO A 91 -7.89 3.44 12.52
N ILE A 92 -6.57 3.29 12.41
CA ILE A 92 -5.63 4.35 12.77
C ILE A 92 -4.42 4.35 11.85
N ILE A 93 -4.00 5.55 11.44
CA ILE A 93 -2.63 5.80 10.99
C ILE A 93 -1.89 6.48 12.13
N TYR A 94 -0.83 5.83 12.61
CA TYR A 94 -0.15 6.19 13.86
C TYR A 94 1.35 6.38 13.66
N ARG A 95 1.89 7.40 14.32
CA ARG A 95 3.32 7.59 14.57
C ARG A 95 3.46 8.31 15.89
N GLU A 96 4.00 7.64 16.90
CA GLU A 96 4.04 8.12 18.28
C GLU A 96 4.46 9.60 18.41
N PRO A 97 3.63 10.52 18.96
CA PRO A 97 2.26 10.35 19.51
C PRO A 97 1.11 10.77 18.57
N LEU A 98 1.39 11.07 17.29
CA LEU A 98 0.40 11.50 16.29
C LEU A 98 -0.48 10.35 15.81
N GLN A 99 -1.78 10.66 15.67
CA GLN A 99 -2.78 9.73 15.16
C GLN A 99 -3.85 10.46 14.35
N THR A 100 -4.54 9.70 13.49
CA THR A 100 -5.78 10.14 12.84
C THR A 100 -6.88 10.38 13.86
N GLU A 101 -7.95 11.09 13.47
CA GLU A 101 -9.10 11.32 14.34
C GLU A 101 -9.81 10.00 14.65
N GLN A 102 -10.16 9.82 15.92
CA GLN A 102 -10.78 8.59 16.41
C GLN A 102 -12.23 8.50 15.95
N TYR A 103 -12.64 7.33 15.44
CA TYR A 103 -14.00 7.09 14.93
C TYR A 103 -14.47 8.07 13.85
N ASP A 104 -13.52 8.65 13.10
CA ASP A 104 -13.83 9.58 12.01
C ASP A 104 -13.82 8.87 10.65
N SER A 105 -15.02 8.52 10.18
CA SER A 105 -15.21 7.88 8.87
C SER A 105 -14.79 8.77 7.68
N MET A 106 -14.68 10.09 7.87
CA MET A 106 -14.14 10.98 6.85
C MET A 106 -12.65 10.72 6.61
N SER A 107 -11.90 10.50 7.69
CA SER A 107 -10.48 10.15 7.63
C SER A 107 -10.27 8.69 7.18
N LEU A 108 -10.89 7.73 7.86
CA LEU A 108 -10.72 6.30 7.60
C LEU A 108 -12.03 5.54 7.83
N ASN A 109 -12.54 4.84 6.82
CA ASN A 109 -13.81 4.10 6.93
C ASN A 109 -13.65 2.61 6.62
N ALA A 110 -13.43 1.81 7.66
CA ALA A 110 -13.12 0.37 7.56
C ALA A 110 -12.00 0.06 6.54
N PRO A 111 -10.81 0.70 6.66
CA PRO A 111 -9.72 0.52 5.71
C PRO A 111 -9.08 -0.87 5.86
N ASN A 112 -8.57 -1.40 4.74
CA ASN A 112 -7.63 -2.51 4.69
C ASN A 112 -6.29 -1.99 4.16
N PHE A 113 -5.29 -1.87 5.03
CA PHE A 113 -3.96 -1.39 4.65
C PHE A 113 -3.17 -2.47 3.93
N VAL A 114 -2.68 -2.16 2.73
CA VAL A 114 -1.96 -3.12 1.88
C VAL A 114 -0.46 -2.87 1.84
N SER A 115 -0.03 -1.61 1.92
CA SER A 115 1.39 -1.25 1.91
C SER A 115 1.63 0.18 2.39
N SER A 116 2.89 0.49 2.67
CA SER A 116 3.38 1.83 2.97
C SER A 116 4.77 2.01 2.37
N LEU A 117 5.08 3.23 1.95
CA LEU A 117 6.41 3.60 1.42
C LEU A 117 6.78 5.00 1.84
N THR A 118 8.05 5.34 1.67
CA THR A 118 8.61 6.65 2.02
C THR A 118 9.26 7.28 0.79
N HIS A 119 9.01 8.57 0.56
CA HIS A 119 9.68 9.33 -0.49
C HIS A 119 9.67 10.82 -0.17
N SER A 120 10.82 11.48 -0.37
CA SER A 120 11.02 12.88 0.00
C SER A 120 10.58 13.13 1.45
N ASP A 121 9.75 14.14 1.70
CA ASP A 121 9.28 14.52 3.04
C ASP A 121 8.03 13.78 3.51
N PHE A 122 7.57 12.77 2.76
CA PHE A 122 6.29 12.11 3.00
C PHE A 122 6.42 10.60 3.25
N VAL A 123 5.50 10.10 4.06
CA VAL A 123 5.16 8.68 4.16
C VAL A 123 3.80 8.47 3.50
N TYR A 124 3.73 7.52 2.58
CA TYR A 124 2.54 7.17 1.82
C TYR A 124 1.94 5.86 2.35
N PHE A 125 0.62 5.79 2.41
CA PHE A 125 -0.14 4.60 2.81
C PHE A 125 -1.11 4.23 1.70
N PHE A 126 -1.11 2.96 1.32
CA PHE A 126 -2.03 2.41 0.34
C PHE A 126 -3.03 1.49 1.06
N PHE A 127 -4.31 1.70 0.78
CA PHE A 127 -5.38 0.94 1.40
C PHE A 127 -6.64 0.98 0.55
N ARG A 128 -7.60 0.12 0.84
CA ARG A 128 -8.98 0.23 0.35
C ARG A 128 -9.94 0.45 1.50
N GLU A 129 -10.93 1.31 1.33
CA GLU A 129 -11.91 1.65 2.36
C GLU A 129 -13.31 1.82 1.77
N THR A 130 -14.33 1.87 2.61
CA THR A 130 -15.70 2.20 2.17
C THR A 130 -15.79 3.69 1.80
N ALA A 131 -16.18 3.99 0.57
CA ALA A 131 -16.22 5.34 0.02
C ALA A 131 -17.39 6.15 0.57
N VAL A 132 -17.10 7.09 1.48
CA VAL A 132 -18.10 8.01 2.05
C VAL A 132 -18.69 8.92 0.97
N GLU A 133 -17.91 9.26 -0.07
CA GLU A 133 -18.37 10.10 -1.18
C GLU A 133 -19.38 9.42 -2.11
N PHE A 134 -19.50 8.09 -2.00
CA PHE A 134 -20.41 7.30 -2.82
C PHE A 134 -21.64 6.82 -2.03
N ILE A 135 -21.71 7.10 -0.72
CA ILE A 135 -22.70 6.48 0.17
C ILE A 135 -24.15 6.79 -0.21
N ASN A 136 -24.40 7.97 -0.80
CA ASN A 136 -25.71 8.39 -1.31
C ASN A 136 -26.16 7.62 -2.56
N CYS A 137 -25.20 7.02 -3.29
CA CYS A 137 -25.43 6.21 -4.49
C CYS A 137 -25.40 4.69 -4.18
N GLY A 138 -24.85 4.31 -3.04
CA GLY A 138 -24.71 2.93 -2.59
C GLY A 138 -23.45 2.70 -1.77
N LYS A 139 -23.18 1.45 -1.39
CA LYS A 139 -21.92 1.09 -0.73
C LYS A 139 -20.91 0.66 -1.79
N ALA A 140 -19.80 1.38 -1.88
CA ALA A 140 -18.67 1.03 -2.72
C ALA A 140 -17.38 1.05 -1.89
N VAL A 141 -16.43 0.20 -2.25
CA VAL A 141 -15.06 0.23 -1.72
C VAL A 141 -14.22 0.95 -2.76
N PHE A 142 -13.38 1.90 -2.34
CA PHE A 142 -12.38 2.53 -3.21
C PHE A 142 -10.98 2.36 -2.66
N SER A 143 -10.04 2.19 -3.58
CA SER A 143 -8.62 2.21 -3.30
C SER A 143 -8.11 3.64 -3.12
N ARG A 144 -7.27 3.83 -2.11
CA ARG A 144 -6.73 5.11 -1.70
C ARG A 144 -5.21 5.08 -1.62
N VAL A 145 -4.62 6.22 -1.91
CA VAL A 145 -3.30 6.59 -1.41
C VAL A 145 -3.48 7.76 -0.46
N ALA A 146 -2.87 7.68 0.72
CA ALA A 146 -2.77 8.79 1.67
C ALA A 146 -1.32 9.19 1.89
N ARG A 147 -1.09 10.42 2.32
CA ARG A 147 0.24 10.92 2.72
C ARG A 147 0.20 11.62 4.06
N VAL A 148 1.33 11.57 4.77
CA VAL A 148 1.62 12.39 5.98
C VAL A 148 3.05 12.92 5.89
N CYS A 149 3.30 14.10 6.45
CA CYS A 149 4.63 14.68 6.54
C CYS A 149 5.47 13.98 7.61
N LYS A 150 6.71 13.65 7.29
CA LYS A 150 7.68 13.06 8.25
C LYS A 150 7.96 13.97 9.43
N LEU A 151 8.03 15.28 9.18
CA LEU A 151 8.33 16.29 10.21
C LEU A 151 7.09 16.87 10.88
N ASP A 152 5.91 16.28 10.68
CA ASP A 152 4.71 16.69 11.42
C ASP A 152 4.96 16.54 12.93
N ARG A 153 4.54 17.50 13.75
CA ARG A 153 4.72 17.52 15.21
C ARG A 153 3.37 17.67 15.92
N GLY A 154 2.27 17.59 15.17
CA GLY A 154 0.94 17.93 15.62
C GLY A 154 0.71 19.43 15.62
N GLY A 155 -0.55 19.82 15.81
CA GLY A 155 -0.94 21.22 15.88
C GLY A 155 -0.87 21.81 17.29
N PRO A 156 -1.10 23.11 17.45
CA PRO A 156 -1.24 23.77 18.74
C PRO A 156 -2.43 23.22 19.55
N HIS A 157 -2.34 23.40 20.87
CA HIS A 157 -3.41 23.15 21.83
C HIS A 157 -4.08 21.77 21.68
N ARG A 158 -5.32 21.74 21.17
CA ARG A 158 -6.14 20.53 21.03
C ARG A 158 -5.68 19.58 19.94
N PHE A 159 -4.83 20.04 19.01
CA PHE A 159 -4.33 19.28 17.87
C PHE A 159 -2.97 18.61 18.12
N ARG A 160 -2.46 18.67 19.36
CA ARG A 160 -1.10 18.20 19.73
C ARG A 160 -0.78 16.77 19.30
N ASN A 161 -1.78 15.88 19.32
CA ASN A 161 -1.64 14.46 18.97
C ASN A 161 -2.39 14.11 17.67
N ARG A 162 -2.61 15.09 16.80
CA ARG A 162 -3.36 14.92 15.54
C ARG A 162 -2.48 15.28 14.36
N TRP A 163 -2.57 14.51 13.28
CA TRP A 163 -1.91 14.84 12.02
C TRP A 163 -2.39 16.20 11.51
N THR A 164 -1.45 17.04 11.09
CA THR A 164 -1.71 18.34 10.45
C THR A 164 -1.55 18.27 8.93
N SER A 165 -1.13 17.10 8.43
CA SER A 165 -0.74 16.87 7.04
C SER A 165 -1.45 15.69 6.36
N PHE A 166 -2.36 15.00 7.06
CA PHE A 166 -3.05 13.82 6.51
C PHE A 166 -4.01 14.21 5.39
N LEU A 167 -3.75 13.71 4.19
CA LEU A 167 -4.62 13.78 3.02
C LEU A 167 -4.70 12.41 2.34
N LYS A 168 -5.81 12.13 1.66
CA LYS A 168 -6.02 10.93 0.83
C LYS A 168 -6.67 11.25 -0.51
N SER A 169 -6.37 10.45 -1.53
CA SER A 169 -6.99 10.52 -2.86
C SER A 169 -7.33 9.11 -3.36
N ARG A 170 -8.31 9.01 -4.27
CA ARG A 170 -8.69 7.77 -4.94
C ARG A 170 -7.62 7.36 -5.95
N LEU A 171 -7.28 6.08 -6.01
CA LEU A 171 -6.50 5.50 -7.11
C LEU A 171 -7.45 5.03 -8.21
N ASN A 172 -7.21 5.43 -9.45
CA ASN A 172 -8.02 5.03 -10.60
C ASN A 172 -7.30 3.96 -11.42
N CYS A 173 -7.66 2.69 -11.16
CA CYS A 173 -7.30 1.55 -12.01
C CYS A 173 -8.53 1.12 -12.80
N SER A 174 -8.68 1.61 -14.02
CA SER A 174 -9.82 1.30 -14.88
C SER A 174 -9.45 1.08 -16.33
N VAL A 175 -10.27 0.29 -17.02
CA VAL A 175 -10.27 0.20 -18.48
C VAL A 175 -11.04 1.42 -19.01
N PRO A 176 -10.40 2.30 -19.80
CA PRO A 176 -11.07 3.44 -20.40
C PRO A 176 -12.00 2.99 -21.54
N GLY A 177 -13.00 3.81 -21.82
CA GLY A 177 -14.02 3.62 -22.85
C GLY A 177 -15.18 4.57 -22.61
N ASP A 178 -16.25 4.45 -23.41
CA ASP A 178 -17.48 5.24 -23.19
C ASP A 178 -18.05 5.02 -21.78
N PHE A 179 -17.88 3.79 -21.26
CA PHE A 179 -18.20 3.40 -19.89
C PHE A 179 -16.96 2.73 -19.27
N PRO A 180 -16.21 3.44 -18.41
CA PRO A 180 -15.03 2.87 -17.79
C PRO A 180 -15.37 1.69 -16.86
N PHE A 181 -14.55 0.64 -16.90
CA PHE A 181 -14.67 -0.50 -15.99
C PHE A 181 -13.58 -0.43 -14.92
N TYR A 182 -13.97 -0.38 -13.64
CA TYR A 182 -13.08 -0.13 -12.51
C TYR A 182 -12.69 -1.41 -11.75
N PHE A 183 -11.42 -1.47 -11.34
CA PHE A 183 -10.91 -2.43 -10.37
C PHE A 183 -10.63 -1.67 -9.07
N ASP A 184 -11.62 -1.60 -8.18
CA ASP A 184 -11.59 -0.67 -7.07
C ASP A 184 -10.94 -1.21 -5.78
N GLU A 185 -10.63 -2.51 -5.69
CA GLU A 185 -10.06 -3.12 -4.48
C GLU A 185 -8.57 -3.47 -4.63
N ILE A 186 -7.69 -2.60 -4.13
CA ILE A 186 -6.24 -2.84 -4.09
C ILE A 186 -5.91 -3.97 -3.12
N GLN A 187 -4.99 -4.86 -3.51
CA GLN A 187 -4.56 -6.03 -2.73
C GLN A 187 -3.12 -5.91 -2.24
N SER A 188 -2.21 -5.36 -3.05
CA SER A 188 -0.80 -5.18 -2.73
C SER A 188 -0.16 -4.14 -3.64
N THR A 189 1.03 -3.65 -3.26
CA THR A 189 1.88 -2.82 -4.12
C THR A 189 3.32 -3.31 -4.14
N SER A 190 4.05 -2.93 -5.19
CA SER A 190 5.50 -3.08 -5.25
C SER A 190 6.22 -2.06 -4.38
N ASP A 191 7.54 -2.25 -4.24
CA ASP A 191 8.45 -1.16 -3.87
C ASP A 191 8.44 -0.07 -4.95
N LEU A 192 9.01 1.11 -4.65
CA LEU A 192 9.14 2.21 -5.62
C LEU A 192 10.16 1.85 -6.71
N ILE A 193 9.73 1.88 -7.97
CA ILE A 193 10.53 1.50 -9.13
C ILE A 193 10.94 2.74 -9.92
N GLN A 194 12.24 3.01 -9.97
CA GLN A 194 12.81 4.06 -10.80
C GLN A 194 13.21 3.50 -12.16
N GLY A 195 12.79 4.16 -13.23
CA GLY A 195 13.06 3.69 -14.58
C GLY A 195 12.80 4.73 -15.67
N VAL A 196 13.05 4.33 -16.91
CA VAL A 196 12.83 5.14 -18.11
C VAL A 196 11.74 4.49 -18.96
N TYR A 197 10.70 5.24 -19.28
CA TYR A 197 9.53 4.77 -20.02
C TYR A 197 9.24 5.71 -21.19
N GLY A 198 9.36 5.23 -22.43
CA GLY A 198 9.30 6.06 -23.64
C GLY A 198 10.18 7.30 -23.59
N GLY A 199 11.41 7.15 -23.06
CA GLY A 199 12.38 8.24 -22.92
C GLY A 199 12.15 9.19 -21.75
N LYS A 200 11.13 8.98 -20.90
CA LYS A 200 10.88 9.79 -19.71
C LYS A 200 11.25 9.03 -18.45
N GLU A 201 12.03 9.66 -17.57
CA GLU A 201 12.27 9.12 -16.23
C GLU A 201 10.99 9.20 -15.39
N ALA A 202 10.67 8.11 -14.69
CA ALA A 202 9.56 8.07 -13.76
C ALA A 202 9.86 7.14 -12.57
N SER A 203 9.27 7.48 -11.42
CA SER A 203 9.23 6.62 -10.25
C SER A 203 7.81 6.05 -10.11
N LEU A 204 7.66 4.76 -10.34
CA LEU A 204 6.37 4.07 -10.40
C LEU A 204 6.17 3.16 -9.20
N VAL A 205 4.91 3.07 -8.75
CA VAL A 205 4.43 2.05 -7.82
C VAL A 205 3.44 1.19 -8.59
N TYR A 206 3.70 -0.11 -8.65
CA TYR A 206 2.79 -1.08 -9.26
C TYR A 206 1.84 -1.59 -8.19
N GLY A 207 0.55 -1.67 -8.50
CA GLY A 207 -0.48 -2.16 -7.59
C GLY A 207 -1.34 -3.23 -8.25
N VAL A 208 -1.71 -4.23 -7.44
CA VAL A 208 -2.69 -5.26 -7.81
C VAL A 208 -4.07 -4.82 -7.34
N PHE A 209 -5.05 -4.88 -8.23
CA PHE A 209 -6.43 -4.51 -7.98
C PHE A 209 -7.36 -5.66 -8.35
N THR A 210 -8.50 -5.74 -7.67
CA THR A 210 -9.55 -6.72 -7.95
C THR A 210 -10.90 -6.04 -8.05
N THR A 211 -11.83 -6.72 -8.73
CA THR A 211 -13.25 -6.45 -8.59
C THR A 211 -13.75 -6.88 -7.21
N PRO A 212 -14.90 -6.35 -6.73
CA PRO A 212 -15.49 -6.78 -5.46
C PRO A 212 -15.78 -8.28 -5.37
N THR A 213 -15.78 -8.83 -4.17
CA THR A 213 -16.00 -10.28 -3.92
C THR A 213 -17.36 -10.79 -4.38
N ASN A 214 -18.39 -9.93 -4.37
CA ASN A 214 -19.75 -10.23 -4.81
C ASN A 214 -20.00 -9.90 -6.30
N SER A 215 -18.94 -9.74 -7.10
CA SER A 215 -19.01 -9.43 -8.53
C SER A 215 -18.32 -10.50 -9.37
N ILE A 216 -18.34 -10.35 -10.70
CA ILE A 216 -17.57 -11.21 -11.60
C ILE A 216 -16.09 -11.11 -11.23
N THR A 217 -15.42 -12.25 -11.09
CA THR A 217 -14.00 -12.32 -10.77
C THR A 217 -13.18 -11.58 -11.81
N GLY A 218 -12.42 -10.60 -11.34
CA GLY A 218 -11.54 -9.80 -12.18
C GLY A 218 -10.38 -9.27 -11.37
N SER A 219 -9.19 -9.30 -11.98
CA SER A 219 -7.96 -8.76 -11.43
C SER A 219 -7.23 -7.93 -12.47
N ALA A 220 -6.54 -6.90 -12.00
CA ALA A 220 -5.76 -6.01 -12.85
C ALA A 220 -4.47 -5.57 -12.16
N VAL A 221 -3.46 -5.26 -12.95
CA VAL A 221 -2.23 -4.61 -12.49
C VAL A 221 -2.18 -3.20 -13.06
N CYS A 222 -2.10 -2.18 -12.21
CA CYS A 222 -1.91 -0.79 -12.61
C CYS A 222 -0.60 -0.25 -12.07
N ALA A 223 0.01 0.72 -12.76
CA ALA A 223 1.15 1.47 -12.26
C ALA A 223 0.72 2.91 -12.00
N PHE A 224 1.27 3.53 -10.96
CA PHE A 224 1.01 4.93 -10.61
C PHE A 224 2.34 5.67 -10.45
N SER A 225 2.46 6.83 -11.09
CA SER A 225 3.62 7.69 -10.93
C SER A 225 3.54 8.44 -9.62
N LEU A 226 4.64 8.46 -8.88
CA LEU A 226 4.72 9.21 -7.64
C LEU A 226 4.62 10.72 -7.86
N GLN A 227 5.06 11.21 -9.02
CA GLN A 227 4.86 12.60 -9.41
C GLN A 227 3.36 12.92 -9.52
N THR A 228 2.60 12.09 -10.23
CA THR A 228 1.15 12.27 -10.41
C THR A 228 0.39 12.13 -9.09
N ILE A 229 0.82 11.22 -8.20
CA ILE A 229 0.31 11.14 -6.83
C ILE A 229 0.52 12.47 -6.11
N SER A 230 1.73 13.03 -6.17
CA SER A 230 2.05 14.33 -5.55
C SER A 230 1.20 15.46 -6.13
N ASP A 231 1.10 15.55 -7.46
CA ASP A 231 0.32 16.58 -8.15
C ASP A 231 -1.16 16.55 -7.76
N THR A 232 -1.71 15.35 -7.53
CA THR A 232 -3.11 15.16 -7.11
C THR A 232 -3.37 15.78 -5.73
N PHE A 233 -2.40 15.73 -4.82
CA PHE A 233 -2.52 16.38 -3.50
C PHE A 233 -2.39 17.92 -3.57
N GLU A 234 -1.87 18.46 -4.66
CA GLU A 234 -1.87 19.90 -4.94
C GLU A 234 -3.18 20.38 -5.61
N GLY A 235 -4.06 19.45 -5.99
CA GLY A 235 -5.38 19.74 -6.58
C GLY A 235 -6.43 20.24 -5.59
N ASN A 236 -7.70 20.20 -6.01
CA ASN A 236 -8.81 20.63 -5.15
C ASN A 236 -9.15 19.56 -4.09
N PHE A 237 -9.55 20.03 -2.91
CA PHE A 237 -10.17 19.17 -1.90
C PHE A 237 -11.61 18.85 -2.30
N LYS A 238 -12.17 17.79 -1.72
CA LYS A 238 -13.57 17.39 -1.91
C LYS A 238 -14.38 17.75 -0.68
N GLU A 239 -15.54 18.39 -0.86
CA GLU A 239 -16.48 18.68 0.24
C GLU A 239 -17.88 18.15 -0.06
N GLN A 240 -18.61 17.89 1.02
CA GLN A 240 -20.05 17.73 0.99
C GLN A 240 -20.68 18.86 1.80
N SER A 241 -21.35 19.79 1.12
CA SER A 241 -21.91 20.99 1.77
C SER A 241 -23.02 20.67 2.77
N GLU A 242 -23.85 19.68 2.46
CA GLU A 242 -24.97 19.21 3.28
C GLU A 242 -25.09 17.69 3.21
N LEU A 243 -25.64 17.05 4.23
CA LEU A 243 -25.73 15.57 4.34
C LEU A 243 -26.26 14.86 3.08
N ASN A 244 -27.19 15.48 2.35
CA ASN A 244 -27.80 14.91 1.15
C ASN A 244 -27.30 15.53 -0.16
N SER A 245 -26.37 16.49 -0.10
CA SER A 245 -25.75 17.08 -1.28
C SER A 245 -24.72 16.16 -1.91
N ASN A 246 -24.46 16.37 -3.20
CA ASN A 246 -23.37 15.72 -3.89
C ASN A 246 -22.02 16.21 -3.38
N TRP A 247 -21.02 15.35 -3.48
CA TRP A 247 -19.63 15.71 -3.22
C TRP A 247 -19.08 16.52 -4.39
N LEU A 248 -18.57 17.71 -4.10
CA LEU A 248 -18.09 18.67 -5.10
C LEU A 248 -16.68 19.18 -4.73
N PRO A 249 -15.92 19.69 -5.71
CA PRO A 249 -14.65 20.34 -5.43
C PRO A 249 -14.84 21.59 -4.56
N VAL A 250 -14.00 21.71 -3.53
CA VAL A 250 -13.88 22.92 -2.72
C VAL A 250 -13.34 24.05 -3.59
N GLN A 251 -14.03 25.19 -3.56
CA GLN A 251 -13.59 26.39 -4.26
C GLN A 251 -12.27 26.91 -3.67
N SER A 252 -11.30 27.26 -4.53
CA SER A 252 -9.97 27.69 -4.09
C SER A 252 -9.99 28.89 -3.12
N ALA A 253 -10.99 29.77 -3.21
CA ALA A 253 -11.16 30.91 -2.29
C ALA A 253 -11.50 30.51 -0.84
N LYS A 254 -11.98 29.28 -0.60
CA LYS A 254 -12.24 28.73 0.74
C LYS A 254 -11.01 28.05 1.35
N VAL A 255 -9.96 27.79 0.56
CA VAL A 255 -8.75 27.12 1.03
C VAL A 255 -7.90 28.12 1.81
N PRO A 256 -7.58 27.85 3.09
CA PRO A 256 -6.81 28.77 3.91
C PRO A 256 -5.33 28.80 3.53
N ASP A 257 -4.66 29.88 3.94
CA ASP A 257 -3.19 30.03 3.89
C ASP A 257 -2.61 29.92 5.31
N PRO A 258 -1.57 29.10 5.56
CA PRO A 258 -0.88 28.21 4.61
C PRO A 258 -1.76 27.06 4.13
N ARG A 259 -1.50 26.60 2.88
CA ARG A 259 -2.25 25.51 2.25
C ARG A 259 -2.20 24.23 3.11
N PRO A 260 -3.37 23.66 3.49
CA PRO A 260 -3.44 22.41 4.23
C PRO A 260 -2.71 21.25 3.56
N GLY A 261 -2.02 20.41 4.34
CA GLY A 261 -1.33 19.22 3.82
C GLY A 261 0.12 19.45 3.36
N GLN A 262 0.61 20.70 3.38
CA GLN A 262 2.00 21.03 3.10
C GLN A 262 2.91 20.78 4.31
N CYS A 263 4.12 20.29 4.07
CA CYS A 263 5.10 20.15 5.13
C CYS A 263 5.68 21.51 5.52
N VAL A 264 5.65 21.82 6.81
CA VAL A 264 6.18 23.05 7.39
C VAL A 264 7.25 22.72 8.42
N ASN A 265 8.17 23.67 8.65
CA ASN A 265 9.25 23.49 9.62
C ASN A 265 8.75 23.24 11.05
N ASP A 266 7.64 23.87 11.44
CA ASP A 266 6.99 23.65 12.73
C ASP A 266 5.47 23.67 12.60
N SER A 267 4.82 22.51 12.59
CA SER A 267 3.36 22.37 12.47
C SER A 267 2.59 22.90 13.68
N ARG A 268 3.26 23.12 14.81
CA ARG A 268 2.64 23.67 16.03
C ARG A 268 2.30 25.15 15.92
N THR A 269 2.82 25.84 14.91
CA THR A 269 2.54 27.25 14.63
C THR A 269 1.42 27.44 13.60
N LEU A 270 0.88 26.35 13.05
CA LEU A 270 -0.19 26.41 12.06
C LEU A 270 -1.45 27.08 12.64
N PRO A 271 -2.14 27.94 11.87
CA PRO A 271 -3.38 28.55 12.30
C PRO A 271 -4.50 27.52 12.52
N ASP A 272 -5.35 27.76 13.51
CA ASP A 272 -6.53 26.93 13.77
C ASP A 272 -7.45 26.80 12.54
N LEU A 273 -7.51 27.83 11.68
CA LEU A 273 -8.28 27.79 10.44
C LEU A 273 -7.81 26.68 9.50
N THR A 274 -6.50 26.56 9.26
CA THR A 274 -5.89 25.51 8.43
C THR A 274 -6.14 24.11 9.03
N LEU A 275 -6.05 23.99 10.35
CA LEU A 275 -6.21 22.71 11.06
C LEU A 275 -7.68 22.25 11.10
N ASN A 276 -8.62 23.18 11.29
CA ASN A 276 -10.04 22.88 11.20
C ASN A 276 -10.44 22.48 9.76
N PHE A 277 -9.84 23.14 8.77
CA PHE A 277 -10.05 22.81 7.37
C PHE A 277 -9.58 21.39 7.06
N ILE A 278 -8.32 21.04 7.35
CA ILE A 278 -7.77 19.72 6.97
C ILE A 278 -8.51 18.56 7.66
N LYS A 279 -8.95 18.77 8.90
CA LYS A 279 -9.74 17.80 9.65
C LYS A 279 -11.04 17.42 8.94
N THR A 280 -11.66 18.36 8.24
CA THR A 280 -12.94 18.16 7.54
C THR A 280 -12.77 17.89 6.05
N HIS A 281 -11.61 18.21 5.48
CA HIS A 281 -11.31 18.14 4.05
C HIS A 281 -10.04 17.31 3.79
N SER A 282 -10.03 16.06 4.26
CA SER A 282 -8.89 15.16 4.07
C SER A 282 -8.90 14.46 2.71
N LEU A 283 -10.03 14.45 2.00
CA LEU A 283 -10.20 13.80 0.70
C LEU A 283 -9.94 14.79 -0.45
N MET A 284 -9.09 14.41 -1.41
CA MET A 284 -8.91 15.14 -2.66
C MET A 284 -10.04 14.85 -3.65
N ASP A 285 -10.40 15.83 -4.49
CA ASP A 285 -11.47 15.69 -5.47
C ASP A 285 -11.07 14.76 -6.64
N GLU A 286 -9.87 15.00 -7.17
CA GLU A 286 -9.29 14.26 -8.28
C GLU A 286 -8.78 12.88 -7.85
N SER A 287 -8.93 11.91 -8.74
CA SER A 287 -8.33 10.58 -8.60
C SER A 287 -6.98 10.51 -9.30
N VAL A 288 -6.03 9.78 -8.72
CA VAL A 288 -4.73 9.50 -9.35
C VAL A 288 -4.94 8.56 -10.54
N PRO A 289 -4.67 8.98 -11.79
CA PRO A 289 -4.79 8.11 -12.95
C PRO A 289 -3.65 7.08 -13.00
N ALA A 290 -3.92 5.92 -13.61
CA ALA A 290 -2.89 4.96 -13.95
C ALA A 290 -1.89 5.57 -14.95
N PHE A 291 -0.59 5.29 -14.76
CA PHE A 291 0.51 5.87 -15.52
C PHE A 291 0.39 5.66 -17.03
N PHE A 292 0.00 4.44 -17.44
CA PHE A 292 -0.18 4.10 -18.86
C PHE A 292 -1.60 4.38 -19.38
N GLY A 293 -2.46 5.05 -18.59
CA GLY A 293 -3.88 5.29 -18.92
C GLY A 293 -4.75 4.02 -18.98
N HIS A 294 -4.17 2.85 -18.76
CA HIS A 294 -4.81 1.53 -18.85
C HIS A 294 -4.09 0.54 -17.91
N PRO A 295 -4.76 -0.52 -17.40
CA PRO A 295 -4.09 -1.56 -16.65
C PRO A 295 -3.09 -2.32 -17.53
N ILE A 296 -1.96 -2.71 -16.94
CA ILE A 296 -0.86 -3.41 -17.62
C ILE A 296 -1.22 -4.86 -17.93
N LEU A 297 -1.97 -5.50 -17.04
CA LEU A 297 -2.46 -6.87 -17.18
C LEU A 297 -3.87 -6.92 -16.61
N ILE A 298 -4.75 -7.67 -17.26
CA ILE A 298 -6.15 -7.88 -16.87
C ILE A 298 -6.46 -9.36 -16.99
N GLU A 299 -7.05 -9.94 -15.95
CA GLU A 299 -7.57 -11.31 -15.95
C GLU A 299 -9.00 -11.31 -15.43
N THR A 300 -9.97 -11.71 -16.27
CA THR A 300 -11.42 -11.71 -15.94
C THR A 300 -12.11 -13.06 -16.16
N SER A 301 -11.42 -14.02 -16.77
CA SER A 301 -11.97 -15.35 -17.13
C SER A 301 -11.32 -16.49 -16.35
N THR A 302 -10.58 -16.18 -15.30
CA THR A 302 -9.86 -17.16 -14.48
C THR A 302 -10.59 -17.40 -13.16
N ASN A 303 -10.35 -18.56 -12.56
CA ASN A 303 -10.92 -18.95 -11.26
C ASN A 303 -10.09 -18.44 -10.08
N TYR A 304 -9.11 -17.58 -10.32
CA TYR A 304 -8.18 -17.06 -9.32
C TYR A 304 -8.16 -15.54 -9.35
N ARG A 305 -7.75 -14.92 -8.26
CA ARG A 305 -7.51 -13.48 -8.14
C ARG A 305 -6.03 -13.22 -7.88
N PHE A 306 -5.55 -12.10 -8.40
CA PHE A 306 -4.22 -11.60 -8.06
C PHE A 306 -4.16 -11.16 -6.60
N THR A 307 -3.06 -11.47 -5.92
CA THR A 307 -2.86 -11.17 -4.49
C THR A 307 -1.63 -10.30 -4.25
N GLN A 308 -0.48 -10.69 -4.81
CA GLN A 308 0.83 -10.12 -4.49
C GLN A 308 1.57 -9.69 -5.75
N ILE A 309 2.49 -8.74 -5.63
CA ILE A 309 3.28 -8.23 -6.75
C ILE A 309 4.74 -8.00 -6.35
N ALA A 310 5.65 -8.36 -7.25
CA ALA A 310 7.05 -7.97 -7.19
C ALA A 310 7.53 -7.57 -8.59
N VAL A 311 8.37 -6.55 -8.68
CA VAL A 311 8.84 -6.02 -9.97
C VAL A 311 10.36 -6.10 -10.03
N ASP A 312 10.86 -6.67 -11.13
CA ASP A 312 12.28 -6.66 -11.47
C ASP A 312 12.55 -5.56 -12.49
N PRO A 313 13.15 -4.43 -12.08
CA PRO A 313 13.08 -3.21 -12.86
C PRO A 313 14.14 -3.14 -13.96
N GLN A 314 13.77 -2.52 -15.06
CA GLN A 314 14.67 -2.02 -16.11
C GLN A 314 15.66 -3.08 -16.63
N ILE A 315 15.15 -4.30 -16.87
CA ILE A 315 15.94 -5.38 -17.47
C ILE A 315 16.26 -5.03 -18.92
N LYS A 316 17.56 -4.97 -19.22
CA LYS A 316 18.07 -4.67 -20.56
C LYS A 316 17.96 -5.88 -21.47
N THR A 317 17.25 -5.69 -22.57
CA THR A 317 17.13 -6.68 -23.65
C THR A 317 18.33 -6.61 -24.61
N PRO A 318 18.55 -7.62 -25.47
CA PRO A 318 19.58 -7.57 -26.52
C PRO A 318 19.42 -6.38 -27.49
N SER A 319 18.19 -5.88 -27.65
CA SER A 319 17.91 -4.68 -28.46
C SER A 319 18.36 -3.37 -27.80
N GLY A 320 18.83 -3.42 -26.54
CA GLY A 320 19.22 -2.26 -25.75
C GLY A 320 18.07 -1.61 -24.98
N LYS A 321 16.81 -1.96 -25.26
CA LYS A 321 15.62 -1.46 -24.56
C LYS A 321 15.50 -2.06 -23.16
N LEU A 322 14.95 -1.27 -22.24
CA LEU A 322 14.75 -1.60 -20.82
C LEU A 322 13.27 -1.88 -20.55
N TYR A 323 12.99 -2.93 -19.79
CA TYR A 323 11.62 -3.29 -19.42
C TYR A 323 11.53 -3.72 -17.96
N ASP A 324 10.40 -3.39 -17.34
CA ASP A 324 10.07 -3.91 -16.02
C ASP A 324 9.38 -5.26 -16.16
N VAL A 325 9.93 -6.26 -15.47
CA VAL A 325 9.36 -7.61 -15.42
C VAL A 325 8.54 -7.75 -14.16
N ILE A 326 7.24 -8.02 -14.33
CA ILE A 326 6.25 -8.03 -13.26
C ILE A 326 5.96 -9.49 -12.89
N PHE A 327 6.10 -9.83 -11.61
CA PHE A 327 5.70 -11.10 -11.04
C PHE A 327 4.43 -10.90 -10.21
N ILE A 328 3.40 -11.68 -10.48
CA ILE A 328 2.11 -11.58 -9.81
C ILE A 328 1.76 -12.92 -9.15
N GLY A 329 1.43 -12.88 -7.87
CA GLY A 329 0.95 -14.02 -7.10
C GLY A 329 -0.58 -14.10 -7.15
N THR A 330 -1.12 -15.29 -6.92
CA THR A 330 -2.57 -15.54 -6.98
C THR A 330 -3.07 -16.19 -5.69
N ASP A 331 -4.38 -16.18 -5.49
CA ASP A 331 -5.05 -16.86 -4.37
C ASP A 331 -5.13 -18.40 -4.53
N ASP A 332 -4.78 -18.95 -5.69
CA ASP A 332 -4.69 -20.39 -5.95
C ASP A 332 -3.25 -20.94 -6.04
N GLY A 333 -2.24 -20.13 -5.68
CA GLY A 333 -0.85 -20.58 -5.54
C GLY A 333 -0.01 -20.51 -6.80
N LYS A 334 -0.52 -19.86 -7.85
CA LYS A 334 0.22 -19.58 -9.08
C LYS A 334 1.03 -18.28 -9.01
N VAL A 335 2.09 -18.23 -9.82
CA VAL A 335 2.87 -17.03 -10.09
C VAL A 335 2.92 -16.76 -11.59
N LEU A 336 2.39 -15.61 -11.99
CA LEU A 336 2.42 -15.11 -13.35
C LEU A 336 3.64 -14.20 -13.54
N LYS A 337 4.20 -14.20 -14.75
CA LYS A 337 5.29 -13.33 -15.17
C LYS A 337 4.86 -12.56 -16.41
N ALA A 338 4.83 -11.23 -16.33
CA ALA A 338 4.36 -10.38 -17.40
C ALA A 338 5.27 -9.17 -17.65
N VAL A 339 5.17 -8.57 -18.83
CA VAL A 339 5.82 -7.31 -19.22
C VAL A 339 4.86 -6.44 -20.04
N ASN A 340 5.04 -5.12 -19.99
CA ASN A 340 4.44 -4.22 -20.98
C ASN A 340 5.42 -4.04 -22.16
N ALA A 341 5.17 -4.71 -23.29
CA ALA A 341 6.12 -4.79 -24.41
C ALA A 341 6.40 -3.44 -25.12
N VAL A 342 5.57 -2.42 -24.88
CA VAL A 342 5.72 -1.08 -25.45
C VAL A 342 6.20 -0.04 -24.43
N SER A 343 6.46 -0.41 -23.17
CA SER A 343 6.82 0.55 -22.12
C SER A 343 8.15 1.27 -22.39
N ALA A 344 9.09 0.61 -23.07
CA ALA A 344 10.34 1.24 -23.52
C ALA A 344 10.13 2.32 -24.58
N ASP A 345 9.07 2.19 -25.40
CA ASP A 345 8.81 3.05 -26.56
C ASP A 345 7.80 4.16 -26.28
N SER A 346 6.81 3.90 -25.43
CA SER A 346 5.75 4.87 -25.11
C SER A 346 5.21 4.67 -23.69
N PRO A 347 5.00 5.76 -22.93
CA PRO A 347 4.31 5.70 -21.65
C PRO A 347 2.78 5.77 -21.80
N GLU A 348 2.24 5.88 -23.01
CA GLU A 348 0.81 6.13 -23.26
C GLU A 348 0.06 4.88 -23.77
N LYS A 349 0.75 3.75 -23.91
CA LYS A 349 0.19 2.52 -24.43
C LYS A 349 0.56 1.33 -23.56
N VAL A 350 -0.32 0.34 -23.56
CA VAL A 350 -0.09 -0.97 -22.96
C VAL A 350 -0.16 -2.03 -24.05
N SER A 351 0.86 -2.88 -24.08
CA SER A 351 0.85 -4.14 -24.84
C SER A 351 1.27 -5.24 -23.87
N SER A 352 0.29 -5.82 -23.19
CA SER A 352 0.54 -6.86 -22.19
C SER A 352 1.08 -8.12 -22.84
N VAL A 353 2.17 -8.65 -22.30
CA VAL A 353 2.71 -9.96 -22.68
C VAL A 353 2.87 -10.79 -21.42
N LEU A 354 2.02 -11.82 -21.29
CA LEU A 354 2.18 -12.88 -20.30
C LEU A 354 3.26 -13.85 -20.80
N ILE A 355 4.39 -13.89 -20.10
CA ILE A 355 5.55 -14.71 -20.45
C ILE A 355 5.37 -16.13 -19.93
N GLU A 356 4.89 -16.27 -18.70
CA GLU A 356 4.82 -17.57 -18.02
C GLU A 356 3.75 -17.54 -16.92
N GLU A 357 3.03 -18.64 -16.78
CA GLU A 357 2.19 -18.95 -15.63
C GLU A 357 2.75 -20.21 -14.97
N LEU A 358 3.11 -20.11 -13.68
CA LEU A 358 3.67 -21.22 -12.92
C LEU A 358 2.77 -21.63 -11.76
N GLU A 359 2.54 -22.93 -11.64
CA GLU A 359 2.09 -23.55 -10.40
C GLU A 359 3.31 -23.83 -9.51
N VAL A 360 3.47 -23.06 -8.43
CA VAL A 360 4.69 -23.07 -7.61
C VAL A 360 4.62 -24.09 -6.48
N PHE A 361 3.43 -24.27 -5.92
CA PHE A 361 3.17 -25.16 -4.79
C PHE A 361 2.29 -26.32 -5.24
N SER A 362 2.49 -27.49 -4.63
CA SER A 362 1.62 -28.66 -4.85
C SER A 362 0.24 -28.46 -4.22
N THR A 363 0.19 -27.68 -3.14
CA THR A 363 -1.06 -27.23 -2.53
C THR A 363 -1.45 -25.89 -3.18
N ARG A 364 -2.72 -25.76 -3.59
CA ARG A 364 -3.27 -24.51 -4.15
C ARG A 364 -3.51 -23.45 -3.06
N ALA A 365 -2.46 -23.14 -2.31
CA ALA A 365 -2.49 -22.20 -1.21
C ALA A 365 -2.26 -20.76 -1.72
N PRO A 366 -2.97 -19.75 -1.18
CA PRO A 366 -2.78 -18.37 -1.58
C PRO A 366 -1.34 -17.87 -1.41
N VAL A 367 -0.82 -17.17 -2.43
CA VAL A 367 0.44 -16.44 -2.32
C VAL A 367 0.22 -15.21 -1.46
N VAL A 368 0.87 -15.16 -0.30
CA VAL A 368 0.72 -14.07 0.70
C VAL A 368 1.88 -13.08 0.68
N ASN A 369 3.02 -13.43 0.08
CA ASN A 369 4.11 -12.48 -0.16
C ASN A 369 4.96 -12.88 -1.38
N LEU A 370 5.48 -11.87 -2.08
CA LEU A 370 6.45 -12.03 -3.16
C LEU A 370 7.62 -11.06 -2.94
N LYS A 371 8.84 -11.58 -3.00
CA LYS A 371 10.04 -10.72 -2.92
C LYS A 371 11.10 -11.15 -3.91
N ILE A 372 11.67 -10.18 -4.61
CA ILE A 372 12.85 -10.39 -5.43
C ILE A 372 14.08 -10.15 -4.57
N VAL A 373 15.01 -11.10 -4.59
CA VAL A 373 16.26 -11.06 -3.84
C VAL A 373 17.41 -11.15 -4.83
N ARG A 374 18.29 -10.14 -4.80
CA ARG A 374 19.57 -10.14 -5.53
C ARG A 374 20.68 -10.20 -4.48
N THR A 375 21.56 -11.18 -4.57
CA THR A 375 22.68 -11.30 -3.62
C THR A 375 23.93 -10.68 -4.24
N SER A 376 24.79 -10.06 -3.43
CA SER A 376 26.08 -9.52 -3.89
C SER A 376 26.99 -10.58 -4.53
N HIS A 377 26.78 -11.86 -4.20
CA HIS A 377 27.57 -12.99 -4.67
C HIS A 377 26.97 -13.71 -5.89
N SER A 378 25.71 -13.45 -6.25
CA SER A 378 25.06 -14.02 -7.43
C SER A 378 24.46 -12.92 -8.31
N GLN A 379 24.95 -12.82 -9.56
CA GLN A 379 24.33 -11.99 -10.60
C GLN A 379 22.90 -12.45 -10.92
N GLU A 380 22.58 -13.71 -10.66
CA GLU A 380 21.24 -14.26 -10.80
C GLU A 380 20.40 -13.93 -9.56
N GLY A 381 19.40 -13.05 -9.76
CA GLY A 381 18.38 -12.81 -8.75
C GLY A 381 17.41 -13.98 -8.63
N ARG A 382 16.76 -14.09 -7.47
CA ARG A 382 15.76 -15.11 -7.16
C ARG A 382 14.44 -14.48 -6.75
N LEU A 383 13.35 -15.14 -7.09
CA LEU A 383 12.00 -14.82 -6.60
C LEU A 383 11.70 -15.70 -5.39
N VAL A 384 11.42 -15.09 -4.24
CA VAL A 384 10.92 -15.75 -3.05
C VAL A 384 9.40 -15.65 -3.07
N VAL A 385 8.73 -16.80 -3.00
CA VAL A 385 7.28 -16.95 -2.99
C VAL A 385 6.87 -17.53 -1.64
N VAL A 386 5.93 -16.87 -0.96
CA VAL A 386 5.51 -17.21 0.39
C VAL A 386 4.01 -17.50 0.41
N THR A 387 3.61 -18.62 1.02
CA THR A 387 2.23 -18.96 1.37
C THR A 387 2.07 -18.97 2.90
N GLY A 388 0.89 -19.32 3.40
CA GLY A 388 0.67 -19.48 4.84
C GLY A 388 1.50 -20.59 5.51
N GLY A 389 2.03 -21.55 4.74
CA GLY A 389 2.76 -22.71 5.28
C GLY A 389 4.09 -23.02 4.62
N GLU A 390 4.39 -22.46 3.45
CA GLU A 390 5.57 -22.82 2.66
C GLU A 390 6.26 -21.58 2.09
N VAL A 391 7.59 -21.68 1.94
CA VAL A 391 8.41 -20.67 1.27
C VAL A 391 9.26 -21.36 0.22
N VAL A 392 9.15 -20.90 -1.04
CA VAL A 392 9.88 -21.44 -2.17
C VAL A 392 10.71 -20.33 -2.81
N SER A 393 11.92 -20.68 -3.25
CA SER A 393 12.80 -19.76 -3.98
C SER A 393 13.02 -20.24 -5.41
N LEU A 394 12.61 -19.44 -6.38
CA LEU A 394 12.71 -19.71 -7.81
C LEU A 394 13.79 -18.84 -8.46
N ALA A 395 14.39 -19.31 -9.55
CA ALA A 395 15.17 -18.44 -10.43
C ALA A 395 14.23 -17.42 -11.10
N LEU A 396 14.64 -16.15 -11.20
CA LEU A 396 13.84 -15.09 -11.85
C LEU A 396 13.61 -15.38 -13.34
N HIS A 397 14.63 -15.93 -14.00
CA HIS A 397 14.60 -16.30 -15.41
C HIS A 397 14.91 -17.78 -15.54
N ARG A 398 14.13 -18.47 -16.37
CA ARG A 398 14.24 -19.92 -16.59
C ARG A 398 14.63 -20.25 -18.03
N CYS A 399 15.43 -19.37 -18.66
CA CYS A 399 15.85 -19.52 -20.07
C CYS A 399 16.57 -20.86 -20.32
N SER A 400 17.33 -21.36 -19.34
CA SER A 400 18.04 -22.65 -19.42
C SER A 400 17.12 -23.88 -19.43
N LYS A 401 15.85 -23.74 -19.06
CA LYS A 401 14.87 -24.84 -19.15
C LYS A 401 14.33 -25.03 -20.57
N VAL A 402 14.49 -24.05 -21.45
CA VAL A 402 14.04 -24.12 -22.85
C VAL A 402 15.15 -24.76 -23.67
N THR A 403 14.89 -25.96 -24.21
CA THR A 403 15.88 -26.76 -24.96
C THR A 403 15.58 -26.86 -26.45
N THR A 404 14.41 -26.41 -26.89
CA THR A 404 13.99 -26.41 -28.31
C THR A 404 13.74 -24.97 -28.78
N CYS A 405 14.09 -24.68 -30.03
CA CYS A 405 13.62 -23.48 -30.71
C CYS A 405 12.16 -23.75 -31.14
N GLY A 406 11.26 -22.83 -30.78
CA GLY A 406 9.81 -22.95 -31.03
C GLY A 406 9.43 -22.92 -32.49
#